data_AF-A0A438LXQ4-F1
#
_entry.id   AF-A0A438LXQ4-F1
#
_cell.length_a   1.000
_cell.length_b   1.000
_cell.length_c   1.000
_cell.angle_alpha   90.00
_cell.angle_beta   90.00
_cell.angle_gamma   90.00
#
_symmetry.space_group_name_H-M   'P 1'
#
loop_
_entity.id
_entity.type
_entity.pdbx_description
1 polymer ?
#
loop_
_entity_poly.entity_id
_entity_poly.type
_entity_poly.pdbx_seq_one_letter_code
_entity_poly.pdbx_strand_id
1 'polypeptide(L)'
;MLDAQGFSLLAEEDHHPRKRELLALLKVYERAGFIVGISAVTVAEERRTGTAGQRLDWWRSQLVRVPVSEPTALLARQLLEETGLDGHRSVVGALVVSTAASSPDVARVISSDASHIPKLCAAATAFRRIPVEFKQI
;
A
#
# COMPACT_ATOMS: atom_id res chain seq x y z
N MET A 1 1.27 -1.61 -4.63
CA MET A 1 0.97 -1.89 -3.21
C MET A 1 -0.21 -1.04 -2.79
N LEU A 2 -1.32 -1.66 -2.41
CA LEU A 2 -2.43 -0.96 -1.76
C LEU A 2 -2.15 -0.93 -0.25
N ASP A 3 -2.30 0.23 0.39
CA ASP A 3 -2.36 0.30 1.84
C ASP A 3 -3.77 -0.07 2.35
N ALA A 4 -4.01 0.04 3.66
CA ALA A 4 -5.33 -0.25 4.23
C ALA A 4 -6.43 0.65 3.66
N GLN A 5 -6.16 1.94 3.43
CA GLN A 5 -7.16 2.88 2.93
C GLN A 5 -7.55 2.56 1.48
N GLY A 6 -6.56 2.31 0.62
CA GLY A 6 -6.78 1.91 -0.77
C GLY A 6 -7.43 0.53 -0.89
N PHE A 7 -7.05 -0.42 -0.04
CA PHE A 7 -7.71 -1.71 0.01
C PHE A 7 -9.17 -1.59 0.46
N SER A 8 -9.45 -0.78 1.49
CA SER A 8 -10.80 -0.54 2.01
C SER A 8 -11.79 -0.05 0.95
N LEU A 9 -11.33 0.81 0.02
CA LEU A 9 -12.16 1.31 -1.08
C LEU A 9 -12.71 0.20 -1.99
N LEU A 10 -12.06 -0.95 -2.07
CA LEU A 10 -12.53 -2.09 -2.87
C LEU A 10 -13.81 -2.72 -2.30
N ALA A 11 -14.12 -2.46 -1.03
CA ALA A 11 -15.34 -2.94 -0.37
C ALA A 11 -16.59 -2.13 -0.72
N GLU A 12 -16.40 -0.91 -1.23
CA GLU A 12 -17.51 -0.03 -1.61
C GLU A 12 -18.38 -0.65 -2.71
N GLU A 13 -19.59 -0.13 -2.87
CA GLU A 13 -20.46 -0.53 -3.98
C GLU A 13 -19.84 -0.19 -5.34
N ASP A 14 -20.22 -0.92 -6.38
CA ASP A 14 -19.61 -0.79 -7.72
C ASP A 14 -19.78 0.60 -8.35
N HIS A 15 -20.83 1.33 -7.96
CA HIS A 15 -21.08 2.70 -8.41
C HIS A 15 -20.31 3.76 -7.62
N HIS A 16 -19.59 3.38 -6.55
CA HIS A 16 -18.83 4.33 -5.74
C HIS A 16 -17.69 4.97 -6.56
N PRO A 17 -17.64 6.31 -6.68
CA PRO A 17 -16.74 6.98 -7.63
C PRO A 17 -15.27 6.68 -7.39
N ARG A 18 -14.82 6.70 -6.13
CA ARG A 18 -13.41 6.40 -5.79
C ARG A 18 -13.03 4.94 -6.01
N LYS A 19 -13.99 4.01 -5.88
CA LYS A 19 -13.74 2.59 -6.21
C LYS A 19 -13.54 2.44 -7.71
N ARG A 20 -14.40 3.07 -8.52
CA ARG A 20 -14.30 3.03 -9.98
C ARG A 20 -12.98 3.63 -10.47
N GLU A 21 -12.56 4.76 -9.89
CA GLU A 21 -11.27 5.37 -10.17
C GLU A 21 -10.10 4.44 -9.82
N LEU A 22 -10.12 3.85 -8.61
CA LEU A 22 -9.12 2.89 -8.18
C LEU A 22 -9.04 1.70 -9.13
N LEU A 23 -10.18 1.09 -9.50
CA LEU A 23 -10.19 -0.06 -10.41
C LEU A 23 -9.69 0.30 -11.81
N ALA A 24 -10.03 1.48 -12.32
CA ALA A 24 -9.51 1.96 -13.60
C ALA A 24 -7.98 2.14 -13.55
N LEU A 25 -7.47 2.72 -12.46
CA LEU A 25 -6.04 2.89 -12.22
C LEU A 25 -5.30 1.56 -12.11
N LEU A 26 -5.84 0.61 -11.34
CA LEU A 26 -5.27 -0.74 -11.21
C LEU A 26 -5.20 -1.44 -12.56
N LYS A 27 -6.25 -1.34 -13.38
CA LYS A 27 -6.27 -1.90 -14.73
C LYS A 27 -5.22 -1.28 -15.66
N VAL A 28 -4.93 0.02 -15.51
CA VAL A 28 -3.84 0.68 -16.25
C VAL A 28 -2.48 0.11 -15.82
N TYR A 29 -2.26 -0.07 -14.51
CA TYR A 29 -1.01 -0.62 -14.00
C TYR A 29 -0.83 -2.10 -14.36
N GLU A 30 -1.87 -2.93 -14.29
CA GLU A 30 -1.81 -4.32 -14.74
C GLU A 30 -1.42 -4.42 -16.22
N ARG A 31 -1.99 -3.56 -17.09
CA ARG A 31 -1.60 -3.48 -18.51
C ARG A 31 -0.16 -3.02 -18.71
N ALA A 32 0.38 -2.25 -17.78
CA ALA A 32 1.78 -1.83 -17.77
C ALA A 32 2.70 -2.88 -17.11
N GLY A 33 2.20 -4.07 -16.76
CA GLY A 33 2.98 -5.18 -16.20
C GLY A 33 3.15 -5.14 -14.68
N PHE A 34 2.46 -4.24 -13.98
CA PHE A 34 2.49 -4.21 -12.52
C PHE A 34 1.65 -5.33 -11.92
N ILE A 35 2.14 -5.88 -10.80
CA ILE A 35 1.40 -6.82 -9.98
C ILE A 35 0.78 -6.06 -8.81
N VAL A 36 -0.54 -6.17 -8.66
CA VAL A 36 -1.25 -5.54 -7.55
C VAL A 36 -1.15 -6.44 -6.31
N GLY A 37 -0.73 -5.85 -5.19
CA GLY A 37 -0.60 -6.57 -3.93
C GLY A 37 -0.83 -5.70 -2.72
N ILE A 38 -0.98 -6.37 -1.57
CA ILE A 38 -1.13 -5.81 -0.22
C ILE A 38 -0.04 -6.37 0.71
N SER A 39 0.36 -5.60 1.71
CA SER A 39 1.24 -6.08 2.77
C SER A 39 0.44 -6.88 3.80
N ALA A 40 1.09 -7.81 4.50
CA ALA A 40 0.45 -8.54 5.60
C ALA A 40 -0.10 -7.60 6.70
N VAL A 41 0.54 -6.44 6.92
CA VAL A 41 0.02 -5.43 7.87
C VAL A 41 -1.26 -4.75 7.40
N THR A 42 -1.50 -4.68 6.09
CA THR A 42 -2.77 -4.18 5.54
C THR A 42 -3.93 -5.10 5.93
N VAL A 43 -3.71 -6.42 5.93
CA VAL A 43 -4.69 -7.40 6.43
C VAL A 43 -4.93 -7.20 7.94
N ALA A 44 -3.87 -6.88 8.68
CA ALA A 44 -3.97 -6.63 10.11
C ALA A 44 -4.60 -5.26 10.45
N GLU A 45 -4.58 -4.26 9.57
CA GLU A 45 -5.23 -2.95 9.79
C GLU A 45 -6.68 -2.93 9.36
N GLU A 46 -7.03 -3.66 8.30
CA GLU A 46 -8.40 -3.69 7.79
C GLU A 46 -9.34 -4.37 8.80
N ARG A 47 -10.50 -3.75 9.00
CA ARG A 47 -11.48 -4.09 10.06
C ARG A 47 -12.92 -4.08 9.57
N ARG A 48 -13.19 -3.84 8.28
CA ARG A 48 -14.54 -3.92 7.72
C ARG A 48 -15.13 -5.32 7.92
N THR A 49 -16.39 -5.35 8.30
CA THR A 49 -17.16 -6.57 8.58
C THR A 49 -18.40 -6.66 7.69
N GLY A 50 -19.19 -7.73 7.85
CA GLY A 50 -20.42 -7.94 7.08
C GLY A 50 -20.15 -8.06 5.58
N THR A 51 -21.07 -7.53 4.76
CA THR A 51 -20.96 -7.56 3.30
C THR A 51 -19.68 -6.89 2.78
N ALA A 52 -19.28 -5.78 3.41
CA ALA A 52 -18.04 -5.09 3.04
C ALA A 52 -16.80 -5.96 3.32
N GLY A 53 -16.77 -6.62 4.48
CA GLY A 53 -15.71 -7.59 4.82
C GLY A 53 -15.64 -8.76 3.83
N GLN A 54 -16.79 -9.34 3.46
CA GLN A 54 -16.85 -10.44 2.47
C GLN A 54 -16.30 -10.02 1.10
N ARG A 55 -16.58 -8.78 0.65
CA ARG A 55 -16.00 -8.23 -0.59
C ARG A 55 -14.49 -8.09 -0.48
N LEU A 56 -13.98 -7.63 0.66
CA LEU A 56 -12.53 -7.53 0.87
C LEU A 56 -11.86 -8.90 0.93
N ASP A 57 -12.50 -9.91 1.51
CA ASP A 57 -11.97 -11.29 1.45
C ASP A 57 -11.89 -11.81 0.02
N TRP A 58 -12.89 -11.53 -0.81
CA TRP A 58 -12.83 -11.84 -2.23
C TRP A 58 -11.67 -11.10 -2.91
N TRP A 59 -11.52 -9.79 -2.75
CA TRP A 59 -10.40 -9.03 -3.31
C TRP A 59 -9.05 -9.52 -2.81
N ARG A 60 -8.91 -9.82 -1.52
CA ARG A 60 -7.70 -10.39 -0.92
C ARG A 60 -7.29 -11.70 -1.56
N SER A 61 -8.24 -12.50 -2.07
CA SER A 61 -7.96 -13.74 -2.81
C SER A 61 -7.36 -13.48 -4.19
N GLN A 62 -7.65 -12.32 -4.79
CA GLN A 62 -7.18 -11.91 -6.12
C GLN A 62 -5.83 -11.17 -6.08
N LEU A 63 -5.46 -10.62 -4.93
CA LEU A 63 -4.25 -9.82 -4.76
C LEU A 63 -3.07 -10.64 -4.25
N VAL A 64 -1.86 -10.27 -4.67
CA VAL A 64 -0.63 -10.78 -4.06
C VAL A 64 -0.53 -10.28 -2.62
N ARG A 65 -0.27 -11.20 -1.69
CA ARG A 65 -0.07 -10.89 -0.28
C ARG A 65 1.40 -11.02 0.04
N VAL A 66 2.03 -9.93 0.46
CA VAL A 66 3.46 -9.91 0.75
C VAL A 66 3.69 -9.93 2.26
N PRO A 67 4.41 -10.93 2.81
CA PRO A 67 4.71 -10.99 4.24
C PRO A 67 5.62 -9.85 4.67
N VAL A 68 5.51 -9.45 5.93
CA VAL A 68 6.49 -8.55 6.56
C VAL A 68 7.56 -9.39 7.24
N SER A 69 8.80 -9.19 6.80
CA SER A 69 9.98 -9.87 7.33
C SER A 69 10.80 -8.92 8.21
N GLU A 70 11.78 -9.43 8.96
CA GLU A 70 12.72 -8.59 9.71
C GLU A 70 13.45 -7.56 8.81
N PRO A 71 13.97 -7.91 7.62
CA PRO A 71 14.50 -6.91 6.69
C PRO A 71 13.51 -5.81 6.33
N THR A 72 12.23 -6.14 6.15
CA THR A 72 11.17 -5.16 5.90
C THR A 72 10.99 -4.21 7.09
N ALA A 73 11.05 -4.74 8.31
CA ALA A 73 10.94 -3.94 9.53
C ALA A 73 12.16 -3.03 9.74
N LEU A 74 13.37 -3.52 9.44
CA LEU A 74 14.60 -2.73 9.50
C LEU A 74 14.58 -1.56 8.51
N LEU A 75 14.10 -1.79 7.28
CA LEU A 75 13.90 -0.71 6.31
C LEU A 75 12.85 0.29 6.82
N ALA A 76 11.72 -0.19 7.37
CA ALA A 76 10.68 0.70 7.90
C ALA A 76 11.22 1.60 9.03
N ARG A 77 12.03 1.04 9.94
CA ARG A 77 12.73 1.82 10.98
C ARG A 77 13.59 2.92 10.35
N GLN A 78 14.39 2.59 9.35
CA GLN A 78 15.25 3.56 8.66
C GLN A 78 14.43 4.66 7.97
N LEU A 79 13.29 4.33 7.35
CA LEU A 79 12.41 5.33 6.75
C LEU A 79 11.82 6.29 7.78
N LEU A 80 11.44 5.79 8.96
CA LEU A 80 10.92 6.60 10.05
C LEU A 80 12.00 7.54 10.60
N GLU A 81 13.22 7.04 10.80
CA GLU A 81 14.38 7.85 11.22
C GLU A 81 14.67 8.98 10.23
N GLU A 82 14.72 8.68 8.94
CA GLU A 82 15.00 9.66 7.88
C GLU A 82 13.92 10.75 7.78
N THR A 83 12.65 10.35 7.92
CA THR A 83 11.52 11.28 7.76
C THR A 83 11.17 12.03 9.04
N GLY A 84 11.73 11.61 10.18
CA GLY A 84 11.35 12.09 11.52
C GLY A 84 9.91 11.77 11.89
N LEU A 85 9.25 10.85 11.18
CA LEU A 85 7.88 10.42 11.47
C LEU A 85 7.86 9.42 12.62
N ASP A 86 6.86 9.57 13.49
CA ASP A 86 6.68 8.72 14.67
C ASP A 86 5.22 8.27 14.84
N GLY A 87 4.96 7.50 15.89
CA GLY A 87 3.64 6.98 16.22
C GLY A 87 3.21 5.76 15.40
N HIS A 88 2.26 5.00 15.95
CA HIS A 88 1.86 3.70 15.40
C HIS A 88 1.34 3.76 13.96
N ARG A 89 0.64 4.84 13.57
CA ARG A 89 0.14 4.99 12.18
C ARG A 89 1.28 5.14 11.18
N SER A 90 2.31 5.90 11.53
CA SER A 90 3.50 6.04 10.70
C SER A 90 4.26 4.72 10.60
N VAL A 91 4.31 3.93 11.68
CA VAL A 91 4.93 2.59 11.67
C VAL A 91 4.27 1.68 10.65
N VAL A 92 2.93 1.59 10.64
CA VAL A 92 2.27 0.71 9.66
C VAL A 92 2.45 1.21 8.24
N GLY A 93 2.33 2.53 8.01
CA GLY A 93 2.63 3.14 6.72
C GLY A 93 4.07 2.83 6.25
N ALA A 94 5.05 2.92 7.15
CA ALA A 94 6.44 2.62 6.85
C ALA A 94 6.65 1.14 6.50
N LEU A 95 5.95 0.21 7.16
CA LEU A 95 5.96 -1.21 6.81
C LEU A 95 5.34 -1.46 5.43
N VAL A 96 4.23 -0.80 5.08
CA VAL A 96 3.62 -0.89 3.74
C VAL A 96 4.59 -0.37 2.68
N VAL A 97 5.18 0.81 2.88
CA VAL A 97 6.15 1.40 1.95
C VAL A 97 7.40 0.53 1.82
N SER A 98 7.91 -0.01 2.94
CA SER A 98 9.07 -0.92 2.93
C SER A 98 8.77 -2.24 2.23
N THR A 99 7.54 -2.73 2.36
CA THR A 99 7.07 -3.91 1.62
C THR A 99 7.00 -3.62 0.12
N ALA A 100 6.56 -2.43 -0.29
CA ALA A 100 6.60 -2.03 -1.70
C ALA A 100 8.05 -1.87 -2.19
N ALA A 101 8.93 -1.32 -1.35
CA ALA A 101 10.32 -1.07 -1.64
C ALA A 101 11.18 -2.35 -1.76
N SER A 102 10.69 -3.52 -1.33
CA SER A 102 11.38 -4.80 -1.55
C SER A 102 11.22 -5.31 -3.00
N SER A 103 10.29 -4.75 -3.78
CA SER A 103 10.17 -5.04 -5.21
C SER A 103 11.50 -4.72 -5.93
N PRO A 104 12.04 -5.61 -6.77
CA PRO A 104 13.28 -5.34 -7.50
C PRO A 104 13.12 -4.28 -8.61
N ASP A 105 11.89 -3.88 -8.93
CA ASP A 105 11.54 -2.88 -9.94
C ASP A 105 10.71 -1.73 -9.33
N VAL A 106 10.30 -0.76 -10.16
CA VAL A 106 9.50 0.41 -9.77
C VAL A 106 8.29 -0.06 -8.98
N ALA A 107 8.12 0.52 -7.79
CA ALA A 107 6.99 0.22 -6.92
C ALA A 107 6.08 1.43 -6.82
N ARG A 108 4.77 1.18 -6.70
CA ARG A 108 3.78 2.23 -6.43
C ARG A 108 3.01 1.92 -5.16
N VAL A 109 2.93 2.87 -4.26
CA VAL A 109 2.06 2.83 -3.07
C VAL A 109 0.83 3.67 -3.35
N ILE A 110 -0.33 3.04 -3.29
CA ILE A 110 -1.63 3.67 -3.52
C ILE A 110 -2.32 3.84 -2.17
N SER A 111 -2.59 5.08 -1.79
CA SER A 111 -3.17 5.43 -0.48
C SER A 111 -3.89 6.78 -0.56
N SER A 112 -4.85 7.01 0.33
CA SER A 112 -5.43 8.34 0.52
C SER A 112 -4.72 9.18 1.59
N ASP A 113 -3.75 8.62 2.31
CA ASP A 113 -2.94 9.34 3.28
C ASP A 113 -1.88 10.17 2.54
N ALA A 114 -2.18 11.45 2.35
CA ALA A 114 -1.26 12.42 1.75
C ALA A 114 -0.29 13.05 2.78
N SER A 115 -0.39 12.71 4.06
CA SER A 115 0.43 13.31 5.13
C SER A 115 1.75 12.56 5.35
N HIS A 116 1.71 11.23 5.44
CA HIS A 116 2.87 10.43 5.85
C HIS A 116 3.44 9.59 4.70
N ILE A 117 2.57 8.91 3.93
CA ILE A 117 2.98 7.97 2.88
C ILE A 117 3.89 8.63 1.81
N PRO A 118 3.64 9.86 1.34
CA PRO A 118 4.50 10.48 0.33
C PRO A 118 5.93 10.71 0.85
N LYS A 119 6.08 11.09 2.12
CA LYS A 119 7.39 11.30 2.76
C LYS A 119 8.17 10.00 2.86
N LEU A 120 7.49 8.92 3.27
CA LEU A 120 8.07 7.58 3.34
C LEU A 120 8.48 7.06 1.96
N CYS A 121 7.65 7.26 0.92
CA CYS A 121 7.98 6.89 -0.45
C CYS A 121 9.20 7.66 -1.00
N ALA A 122 9.30 8.95 -0.70
CA ALA A 122 10.44 9.78 -1.06
C ALA A 122 11.72 9.30 -0.36
N ALA A 123 11.67 9.03 0.95
CA ALA A 123 12.81 8.46 1.68
C ALA A 123 13.23 7.09 1.14
N ALA A 124 12.27 6.20 0.84
CA ALA A 124 12.56 4.90 0.23
C ALA A 124 13.21 5.03 -1.15
N THR A 125 12.79 6.03 -1.93
CA THR A 125 13.40 6.35 -3.23
C THR A 125 14.82 6.87 -3.05
N ALA A 126 15.11 7.68 -2.03
CA ALA A 126 16.46 8.16 -1.75
C ALA A 126 17.45 7.02 -1.39
N PHE A 127 16.96 5.94 -0.76
CA PHE A 127 17.78 4.78 -0.40
C PHE A 127 17.92 3.72 -1.50
N ARG A 128 17.28 3.92 -2.65
CA ARG A 128 17.22 2.91 -3.72
C ARG A 128 17.55 3.54 -5.07
N ARG A 129 18.04 2.72 -6.00
CA ARG A 129 18.25 3.15 -7.40
C ARG A 129 16.95 3.23 -8.20
N ILE A 130 15.92 2.52 -7.74
CA ILE A 130 14.64 2.37 -8.44
C ILE A 130 13.54 2.99 -7.56
N PRO A 131 12.67 3.84 -8.14
CA PRO A 131 11.76 4.65 -7.34
C PRO A 131 10.64 3.84 -6.68
N VAL A 132 10.20 4.37 -5.55
CA VAL A 132 8.94 4.03 -4.89
C VAL A 132 8.03 5.25 -5.02
N GLU A 133 7.04 5.17 -5.92
CA GLU A 133 6.16 6.28 -6.22
C GLU A 133 4.92 6.25 -5.33
N PHE A 134 4.48 7.42 -4.88
CA PHE A 134 3.18 7.58 -4.24
C PHE A 134 2.11 7.92 -5.27
N LYS A 135 0.95 7.28 -5.18
CA LYS A 135 -0.23 7.62 -5.95
C LYS A 135 -1.42 7.83 -5.02
N GLN A 136 -1.88 9.07 -4.93
CA GLN A 136 -3.08 9.42 -4.20
C GLN A 136 -4.35 8.91 -4.90
N ILE A 137 -5.32 8.51 -4.09
CA ILE A 137 -6.68 8.07 -4.44
C ILE A 137 -7.69 8.64 -3.46
#